data_AF-A0A5J4WEY0-F1
#
_entry.id   AF-A0A5J4WEY0-F1
#
_cell.length_a   1.000
_cell.length_b   1.000
_cell.length_c   1.000
_cell.angle_alpha   90.00
_cell.angle_beta   90.00
_cell.angle_gamma   90.00
#
_symmetry.space_group_name_H-M   'P 1'
#
loop_
_entity.id
_entity.type
_entity.pdbx_description
1 polymer ?
#
loop_
_entity_poly.entity_id
_entity_poly.type
_entity_poly.pdbx_seq_one_letter_code
_entity_poly.pdbx_strand_id
1 'polypeptide(L)'
;MSVSPSQDLPYFPILLEIKIKQNVILIDRYQFKERRIERHANITDDLIWDLLMKLLDFDPKTRISALEAFQHQFFTSPQIIAQIPLESKCIEEKALQMDEDWITKYDMNPSSIPKINELSD
;
A
#
# COMPACT_ATOMS: atom_id res chain seq x y z
N MET A 1 39.27 53.85 3.66
CA MET A 1 39.09 52.39 3.53
C MET A 1 37.64 52.07 3.86
N SER A 2 36.79 51.90 2.86
CA SER A 2 35.41 51.42 3.04
C SER A 2 35.45 49.92 2.80
N VAL A 3 35.29 49.14 3.86
CA VAL A 3 35.21 47.68 3.77
C VAL A 3 33.75 47.34 3.50
N SER A 4 33.45 46.90 2.28
CA SER A 4 32.18 46.25 1.98
C SER A 4 32.09 44.97 2.82
N PRO A 5 31.02 44.75 3.60
CA PRO A 5 30.83 43.44 4.21
C PRO A 5 30.30 42.50 3.13
N SER A 6 31.17 41.64 2.61
CA SER A 6 30.76 40.36 2.04
C SER A 6 29.98 39.61 3.12
N GLN A 7 28.67 39.50 2.93
CA GLN A 7 27.81 38.60 3.67
C GLN A 7 27.40 37.50 2.69
N ASP A 8 28.27 36.50 2.55
CA ASP A 8 27.88 35.21 2.01
C ASP A 8 26.70 34.71 2.85
N LEU A 9 25.51 34.66 2.25
CA LEU A 9 24.28 34.16 2.86
C LEU A 9 24.24 32.63 2.70
N PRO A 10 24.44 31.81 3.77
CA PRO A 10 24.17 30.39 3.72
C PRO A 10 22.68 30.17 4.00
N TYR A 11 21.80 30.77 3.19
CA TYR A 11 20.34 30.75 3.44
C TYR A 11 19.54 29.99 2.38
N PHE A 12 20.17 29.62 1.26
CA PHE A 12 19.51 28.92 0.15
C PHE A 12 19.07 27.47 0.45
N PRO A 13 19.86 26.61 1.14
CA PRO A 13 19.49 25.20 1.30
C PRO A 13 18.31 24.98 2.26
N ILE A 14 18.31 25.69 3.40
CA ILE A 14 17.33 25.50 4.47
C ILE A 14 15.96 26.03 4.04
N LEU A 15 15.90 27.17 3.34
CA LEU A 15 14.66 27.69 2.77
C LEU A 15 14.03 26.75 1.75
N LEU A 16 14.86 26.13 0.91
CA LEU A 16 14.37 25.19 -0.11
C LEU A 16 13.79 23.94 0.56
N GLU A 17 14.46 23.39 1.58
CA GLU A 17 13.95 22.26 2.35
C GLU A 17 12.64 22.59 3.09
N ILE A 18 12.55 23.77 3.72
CA ILE A 18 11.32 24.21 4.40
C ILE A 18 10.18 24.35 3.40
N LYS A 19 10.44 24.92 2.22
CA LYS A 19 9.43 25.10 1.17
C LYS A 19 8.99 23.76 0.57
N ILE A 20 9.91 22.84 0.36
CA ILE A 20 9.60 21.48 -0.10
C ILE A 20 8.74 20.75 0.94
N LYS A 21 9.15 20.76 2.22
CA LYS A 21 8.40 20.11 3.32
C LYS A 21 7.01 20.71 3.50
N GLN A 22 6.89 22.05 3.44
CA GLN A 22 5.59 22.72 3.49
C GLN A 22 4.71 22.35 2.29
N ASN A 23 5.26 22.30 1.08
CA ASN A 23 4.49 21.91 -0.11
C ASN A 23 3.97 20.46 -0.02
N VAL A 24 4.78 19.52 0.47
CA VAL A 24 4.34 18.12 0.68
C VAL A 24 3.20 18.07 1.72
N ILE A 25 3.35 18.72 2.87
CA ILE A 25 2.32 18.78 3.91
C ILE A 25 1.01 19.42 3.39
N LEU A 26 1.12 20.44 2.54
CA LEU A 26 -0.03 21.11 1.94
C LEU A 26 -0.75 20.21 0.92
N ILE A 27 0.01 19.46 0.11
CA ILE A 27 -0.52 18.49 -0.86
C ILE A 27 -1.30 17.38 -0.13
N ASP A 28 -0.77 16.83 0.96
CA ASP A 28 -1.45 15.79 1.75
C ASP A 28 -2.74 16.32 2.41
N ARG A 29 -2.70 17.54 2.98
CA ARG A 29 -3.91 18.16 3.57
C ARG A 29 -4.96 18.53 2.52
N TYR A 30 -4.56 18.84 1.29
CA TYR A 30 -5.48 19.21 0.23
C TYR A 30 -6.22 17.98 -0.33
N GLN A 31 -5.49 16.90 -0.61
CA GLN A 31 -6.07 15.64 -1.11
C GLN A 31 -7.08 15.04 -0.11
N PHE A 32 -6.77 15.07 1.18
CA PHE A 32 -7.69 14.57 2.21
C PHE A 32 -8.94 15.44 2.40
N LYS A 33 -8.83 16.75 2.16
CA LYS A 33 -9.97 17.68 2.19
C LYS A 33 -10.87 17.52 0.98
N GLU A 34 -10.30 17.27 -0.20
CA GLU A 34 -11.05 17.08 -1.44
C GLU A 34 -11.64 15.68 -1.60
N ARG A 35 -11.31 14.74 -0.70
CA ARG A 35 -11.72 13.32 -0.79
C ARG A 35 -11.37 12.73 -2.16
N ARG A 36 -10.16 13.03 -2.62
CA ARG A 36 -9.64 12.55 -3.91
C ARG A 36 -8.39 11.73 -3.67
N ILE A 37 -8.36 10.56 -4.31
CA ILE A 37 -7.20 9.68 -4.36
C ILE A 37 -6.77 9.65 -5.82
N GLU A 38 -5.61 10.20 -6.10
CA GLU A 38 -5.05 10.21 -7.45
C GLU A 38 -4.25 8.92 -7.71
N ARG A 39 -4.38 8.38 -8.91
CA ARG A 39 -3.65 7.18 -9.31
C ARG A 39 -2.19 7.53 -9.54
N HIS A 40 -1.31 6.91 -8.76
CA HIS A 40 0.12 7.01 -9.01
C HIS A 40 0.51 6.25 -10.29
N ALA A 41 1.44 6.80 -11.07
CA ALA A 41 1.85 6.24 -12.36
C ALA A 41 2.43 4.81 -12.28
N ASN A 42 2.90 4.40 -11.10
CA ASN A 42 3.44 3.05 -10.86
C ASN A 42 2.34 1.98 -10.73
N ILE A 43 1.09 2.37 -10.49
CA ILE A 43 -0.04 1.43 -10.45
C ILE A 43 -0.55 1.29 -11.87
N THR A 44 -0.06 0.31 -12.61
CA THR A 44 -0.43 0.09 -14.03
C THR A 44 -1.62 -0.84 -14.20
N ASP A 45 -1.93 -1.66 -13.20
CA ASP A 45 -3.03 -2.61 -13.24
C ASP A 45 -4.37 -1.95 -12.84
N ASP A 46 -5.35 -2.03 -13.75
CA ASP A 46 -6.66 -1.44 -13.57
C ASP A 46 -7.54 -2.20 -12.56
N LEU A 47 -7.35 -3.51 -12.41
CA LEU A 47 -8.08 -4.32 -11.43
C LEU A 47 -7.61 -4.02 -10.01
N ILE A 48 -6.30 -3.80 -9.83
CA ILE A 48 -5.75 -3.33 -8.54
C ILE A 48 -6.32 -1.96 -8.22
N TRP A 49 -6.31 -1.05 -9.20
CA TRP A 49 -6.80 0.31 -9.01
C TRP A 49 -8.29 0.33 -8.63
N ASP A 50 -9.13 -0.44 -9.32
CA ASP A 50 -10.56 -0.54 -9.03
C ASP A 50 -10.82 -1.09 -7.60
N LEU A 51 -10.05 -2.10 -7.18
CA LEU A 51 -10.12 -2.63 -5.82
C LEU A 51 -9.76 -1.57 -4.78
N LEU A 52 -8.65 -0.84 -4.99
CA LEU A 52 -8.20 0.21 -4.07
C LEU A 52 -9.23 1.32 -3.92
N MET A 53 -9.86 1.74 -5.01
CA MET A 53 -10.90 2.78 -4.97
C MET A 53 -12.13 2.36 -4.16
N LYS A 54 -12.51 1.08 -4.21
CA LYS A 54 -13.62 0.54 -3.41
C LYS A 54 -13.27 0.36 -1.93
N LEU A 55 -12.02 -0.03 -1.63
CA LEU A 55 -11.53 -0.20 -0.25
C LEU A 55 -11.27 1.14 0.46
N LEU A 56 -10.79 2.13 -0.28
CA LEU A 56 -10.43 3.45 0.24
C LEU A 56 -11.54 4.48 0.04
N ASP A 57 -12.78 4.02 -0.16
CA ASP A 57 -13.93 4.92 -0.26
C ASP A 57 -14.12 5.70 1.06
N PHE A 58 -14.19 7.01 0.91
CA PHE A 58 -14.35 7.95 2.01
C PHE A 58 -15.72 7.85 2.67
N ASP A 59 -16.76 7.40 1.96
CA ASP A 59 -18.05 7.10 2.57
C ASP A 59 -18.05 5.66 3.12
N PRO A 60 -18.13 5.47 4.46
CA PRO A 60 -18.14 4.14 5.06
C PRO A 60 -19.31 3.26 4.61
N LYS A 61 -20.41 3.84 4.11
CA LYS A 61 -21.59 3.08 3.70
C LYS A 61 -21.42 2.42 2.32
N THR A 62 -20.59 3.00 1.48
CA THR A 62 -20.30 2.51 0.11
C THR A 62 -18.97 1.75 0.04
N ARG A 63 -18.12 1.91 1.06
CA ARG A 63 -16.89 1.15 1.21
C ARG A 63 -17.18 -0.34 1.33
N ILE A 64 -16.53 -1.13 0.48
CA ILE A 64 -16.71 -2.58 0.48
C ILE A 64 -16.11 -3.23 1.74
N SER A 65 -16.74 -4.30 2.20
CA SER A 65 -16.23 -5.14 3.29
C SER A 65 -15.01 -5.95 2.85
N ALA A 66 -14.25 -6.48 3.80
CA ALA A 66 -13.14 -7.38 3.52
C ALA A 66 -13.60 -8.64 2.75
N LEU A 67 -14.80 -9.13 3.03
CA LEU A 67 -15.41 -10.26 2.34
C LEU A 67 -15.68 -9.96 0.87
N GLU A 68 -16.30 -8.82 0.57
CA GLU A 68 -16.58 -8.38 -0.79
C GLU A 68 -15.29 -8.06 -1.57
N ALA A 69 -14.28 -7.50 -0.90
CA ALA A 69 -12.98 -7.24 -1.48
C ALA A 69 -12.31 -8.54 -1.95
N PHE A 70 -12.45 -9.63 -1.20
CA PHE A 70 -11.88 -10.92 -1.60
C PHE A 70 -12.57 -11.55 -2.82
N GLN A 71 -13.83 -11.19 -3.06
CA GLN A 71 -14.57 -11.63 -4.25
C GLN A 71 -14.21 -10.83 -5.51
N HIS A 72 -13.42 -9.77 -5.37
CA HIS A 72 -13.03 -8.91 -6.48
C HIS A 72 -12.24 -9.65 -7.56
N GLN A 73 -12.40 -9.24 -8.82
CA GLN A 73 -11.75 -9.87 -9.98
C GLN A 73 -10.23 -9.89 -9.88
N PHE A 74 -9.65 -8.97 -9.10
CA PHE A 74 -8.22 -9.00 -8.78
C PHE A 74 -7.80 -10.34 -8.12
N PHE A 75 -8.59 -10.86 -7.19
CA PHE A 75 -8.32 -12.14 -6.52
C PHE A 75 -8.97 -13.35 -7.21
N THR A 76 -10.07 -13.14 -7.94
CA THR A 76 -10.85 -14.23 -8.54
C THR A 76 -10.54 -14.47 -10.02
N SER A 77 -9.61 -13.74 -10.63
CA SER A 77 -9.23 -14.03 -12.01
C SER A 77 -8.61 -15.44 -12.12
N PRO A 78 -8.95 -16.21 -13.18
CA PRO A 78 -8.41 -17.56 -13.38
C PRO A 78 -6.87 -17.61 -13.36
N GLN A 79 -6.22 -16.55 -13.84
CA GLN A 79 -4.78 -16.40 -13.87
C GLN A 79 -4.19 -16.33 -12.45
N ILE A 80 -4.85 -15.61 -11.55
CA ILE A 80 -4.40 -15.43 -10.17
C ILE A 80 -4.68 -16.70 -9.35
N ILE A 81 -5.86 -17.29 -9.52
CA ILE A 81 -6.22 -18.57 -8.86
C ILE A 81 -5.23 -19.68 -9.24
N ALA A 82 -4.73 -19.71 -10.47
CA ALA A 82 -3.74 -20.68 -10.92
C ALA A 82 -2.31 -20.41 -10.39
N GLN A 83 -1.97 -19.14 -10.12
CA GLN A 83 -0.64 -18.74 -9.65
C GLN A 83 -0.47 -18.85 -8.14
N ILE A 84 -1.53 -18.56 -7.35
CA ILE A 84 -1.48 -18.57 -5.88
C ILE A 84 -0.92 -19.89 -5.32
N PRO A 85 -1.38 -21.10 -5.74
CA PRO A 85 -0.89 -22.36 -5.18
C PRO A 85 0.56 -22.67 -5.54
N LEU A 86 1.10 -22.05 -6.60
CA LEU A 86 2.49 -22.25 -7.02
C LEU A 86 3.42 -21.32 -6.25
N GLU A 87 3.04 -20.05 -6.11
CA GLU A 87 3.82 -19.07 -5.35
C GLU A 87 3.80 -19.37 -3.86
N SER A 88 2.65 -19.78 -3.30
CA SER A 88 2.53 -20.14 -1.89
C SER A 88 3.49 -21.28 -1.52
N LYS A 89 3.56 -22.33 -2.36
CA LYS A 89 4.51 -23.43 -2.18
C LYS A 89 5.96 -22.96 -2.25
N CYS A 90 6.29 -22.08 -3.18
CA CYS A 90 7.64 -21.55 -3.31
C CYS A 90 8.04 -20.72 -2.08
N ILE A 91 7.10 -19.95 -1.52
CA ILE A 91 7.31 -19.19 -0.28
C ILE A 91 7.48 -20.13 0.91
N GLU A 92 6.66 -21.18 1.02
CA GLU A 92 6.79 -22.23 2.04
C GLU A 92 8.16 -22.92 1.96
N GLU A 93 8.60 -23.33 0.77
CA GLU A 93 9.91 -23.95 0.56
C GLU A 93 11.06 -23.01 0.94
N LYS A 94 10.95 -21.72 0.60
CA LYS A 94 11.95 -20.71 0.96
C LYS A 94 11.96 -20.44 2.46
N ALA A 95 10.79 -20.40 3.09
CA ALA A 95 10.64 -20.26 4.53
C ALA A 95 11.25 -21.45 5.28
N LEU A 96 11.08 -22.68 4.79
CA LEU A 96 11.72 -23.88 5.34
C LEU A 96 13.24 -23.88 5.22
N GLN A 97 13.80 -23.18 4.22
CA GLN A 97 15.25 -23.03 4.05
C GLN A 97 15.84 -21.95 4.95
N MET A 98 15.02 -20.99 5.39
CA MET A 98 15.41 -19.98 6.35
C MET A 98 15.17 -20.56 7.75
N ASP A 99 16.25 -20.79 8.50
CA ASP A 99 16.21 -21.30 9.89
C ASP A 99 15.69 -20.22 10.85
N GLU A 100 14.48 -19.72 10.60
CA GLU A 100 13.86 -18.65 11.39
C GLU A 100 12.84 -19.26 12.36
N ASP A 101 13.15 -19.13 13.66
CA ASP A 101 12.37 -19.70 14.77
C ASP A 101 10.92 -19.17 14.90
N TRP A 102 10.55 -18.09 14.18
CA TRP A 102 9.21 -17.50 14.27
C TRP A 102 8.19 -18.08 13.28
N ILE A 103 8.62 -18.93 12.33
CA ILE A 103 7.70 -19.54 11.36
C ILE A 103 7.08 -20.80 11.98
N THR A 104 5.78 -20.75 12.23
CA THR A 104 5.04 -21.84 12.87
C THR A 104 4.35 -22.74 11.84
N LYS A 105 3.92 -23.93 12.25
CA LYS A 105 3.12 -24.85 11.42
C LYS A 105 1.80 -24.25 10.89
N TYR A 106 1.35 -23.14 11.46
CA TYR A 106 0.14 -22.42 11.03
C TYR A 106 0.43 -21.44 9.89
N ASP A 107 1.68 -20.99 9.75
CA ASP A 107 2.13 -20.10 8.67
C ASP A 107 2.39 -20.86 7.36
N MET A 108 2.66 -22.17 7.46
CA MET A 108 3.03 -23.02 6.34
C MET A 108 1.90 -23.89 5.78
N ASN A 109 0.71 -23.87 6.38
CA ASN A 109 -0.39 -24.75 5.96
C ASN A 109 -1.53 -23.93 5.34
N PRO A 110 -1.75 -24.01 4.02
CA PRO A 110 -2.88 -23.36 3.35
C PRO A 110 -4.25 -23.77 3.92
N SER A 111 -4.35 -24.95 4.55
CA SER A 111 -5.57 -25.43 5.22
C SER A 111 -5.84 -24.76 6.57
N SER A 112 -4.87 -24.03 7.12
CA SER A 112 -5.04 -23.21 8.33
C SER A 112 -5.63 -21.83 8.02
N ILE A 113 -5.76 -21.47 6.74
CA ILE A 113 -6.51 -20.29 6.33
C ILE A 113 -8.00 -20.56 6.61
N PRO A 114 -8.65 -19.77 7.48
CA PRO A 114 -10.06 -19.97 7.79
C PRO A 114 -10.88 -19.86 6.51
N LYS A 115 -11.78 -20.82 6.30
CA LYS A 115 -12.68 -20.78 5.15
C LYS A 115 -13.61 -19.59 5.35
N ILE A 116 -13.84 -18.85 4.29
CA ILE A 116 -14.66 -17.63 4.29
C ILE A 116 -16.07 -17.87 4.88
N ASN A 117 -16.59 -19.08 4.73
CA ASN A 117 -17.91 -19.48 5.25
C ASN A 117 -17.93 -19.68 6.78
N GLU A 118 -16.78 -19.67 7.45
CA GLU A 118 -16.61 -19.89 8.89
C GLU A 118 -16.37 -18.58 9.66
N LEU A 119 -16.29 -17.44 8.97
CA LEU A 119 -16.07 -16.11 9.55
C LEU A 119 -17.36 -15.30 9.78
N SER A 120 -18.53 -15.93 9.65
CA SER A 120 -19.82 -15.29 9.91
C SER A 120 -20.28 -15.58 11.33
N ASP A 121 -19.80 -14.81 12.29
CA ASP A 121 -20.44 -14.59 13.61
C ASP A 121 -20.82 -13.11 13.75
#